data_AF-A0A931HIX9-F1
#
_entry.id   AF-A0A931HIX9-F1
#
_cell.length_a   1.000
_cell.length_b   1.000
_cell.length_c   1.000
_cell.angle_alpha   90.00
_cell.angle_beta   90.00
_cell.angle_gamma   90.00
#
_symmetry.space_group_name_H-M   'P 1'
#
loop_
_entity.id
_entity.type
_entity.pdbx_description
1 polymer ?
#
loop_
_entity_poly.entity_id
_entity_poly.type
_entity_poly.pdbx_seq_one_letter_code
_entity_poly.pdbx_strand_id
1 'polypeptide(L)' 'MKHFRIVDEHGGVIDEQPFRTADEAHAWATTHPRSELGPWSLEEQVDGRWQQLGGSEPT' A
#
# COMPACT_ATOMS: atom_id res chain seq x y z
N MET A 1 6.80 0.43 -15.03
CA MET A 1 5.64 0.12 -14.18
C MET A 1 6.19 -0.18 -12.80
N LYS A 2 5.56 0.34 -11.75
CA LYS A 2 5.99 0.20 -10.37
C LYS A 2 5.05 -0.78 -9.69
N HIS A 3 5.59 -1.70 -8.91
CA HIS A 3 4.75 -2.62 -8.14
C HIS A 3 4.39 -1.95 -6.82
N PHE A 4 3.12 -2.01 -6.44
CA PHE A 4 2.66 -1.52 -5.15
C PHE A 4 1.94 -2.63 -4.43
N ARG A 5 2.14 -2.69 -3.12
CA ARG A 5 1.43 -3.63 -2.26
C ARG A 5 0.92 -2.91 -1.03
N ILE A 6 -0.24 -3.35 -0.58
CA ILE A 6 -0.82 -2.95 0.69
C ILE A 6 -0.51 -4.08 1.66
N VAL A 7 0.14 -3.73 2.76
CA VAL A 7 0.42 -4.64 3.86
C VAL A 7 -0.35 -4.20 5.10
N ASP A 8 -0.92 -5.18 5.77
CA ASP A 8 -1.55 -5.05 7.09
C ASP A 8 -0.49 -4.80 8.18
N GLU A 9 -0.91 -4.37 9.38
CA GLU A 9 -0.04 -4.21 10.55
C GLU A 9 0.74 -5.48 10.90
N HIS A 10 0.19 -6.66 10.59
CA HIS A 10 0.83 -7.95 10.82
C HIS A 10 1.82 -8.34 9.70
N GLY A 11 2.03 -7.48 8.70
CA GLY A 11 2.87 -7.76 7.53
C GLY A 11 2.20 -8.70 6.51
N GLY A 12 0.90 -8.94 6.65
CA GLY A 12 0.11 -9.69 5.67
C GLY A 12 -0.12 -8.83 4.43
N VAL A 13 0.22 -9.34 3.25
CA VAL A 13 -0.10 -8.66 1.99
C VAL A 13 -1.61 -8.76 1.77
N ILE A 14 -2.28 -7.63 1.87
CA ILE A 14 -3.72 -7.51 1.64
C ILE A 14 -3.97 -7.56 0.13
N ASP A 15 -3.24 -6.75 -0.64
CA ASP A 15 -3.38 -6.68 -2.08
C ASP A 15 -2.08 -6.17 -2.73
N GLU A 16 -1.81 -6.59 -3.96
CA GLU A 16 -0.62 -6.19 -4.73
C GLU A 16 -1.02 -5.93 -6.18
N GLN A 17 -0.73 -4.72 -6.67
CA GLN A 17 -1.06 -4.33 -8.03
C GLN A 17 0.00 -3.39 -8.63
N PRO A 18 0.39 -3.61 -9.91
CA PRO A 18 1.30 -2.70 -10.58
C PRO A 18 0.59 -1.41 -11.04
N PHE A 19 1.12 -0.25 -10.65
CA PHE A 19 0.64 1.05 -11.10
C PHE A 19 1.72 1.79 -11.91
N ARG A 20 1.30 2.79 -12.68
CA ARG A 20 2.24 3.66 -13.41
C ARG A 20 2.79 4.76 -12.51
N THR A 21 1.95 5.26 -11.59
CA THR A 21 2.30 6.35 -10.68
C THR A 21 1.94 6.01 -9.23
N ALA A 22 2.64 6.65 -8.28
CA ALA A 22 2.35 6.53 -6.86
C ALA A 22 1.00 7.16 -6.47
N ASP A 23 0.54 8.17 -7.22
CA ASP A 23 -0.77 8.80 -7.03
C ASP A 23 -1.92 7.82 -7.29
N GLU A 24 -1.86 7.07 -8.41
CA GLU A 24 -2.83 6.00 -8.70
C GLU A 24 -2.83 4.93 -7.61
N ALA A 25 -1.64 4.50 -7.16
CA ALA A 25 -1.52 3.52 -6.08
C ALA A 25 -2.08 4.06 -4.75
N HIS A 26 -1.88 5.34 -4.47
CA HIS A 26 -2.38 5.97 -3.25
C HIS A 26 -3.90 6.16 -3.29
N ALA A 27 -4.47 6.50 -4.44
CA ALA A 27 -5.92 6.56 -4.67
C ALA A 27 -6.57 5.17 -4.59
N TRP A 28 -5.96 4.15 -5.20
CA TRP A 28 -6.37 2.76 -5.09
C TRP A 28 -6.31 2.26 -3.64
N ALA A 29 -5.24 2.62 -2.94
CA ALA A 29 -5.11 2.36 -1.53
C ALA A 29 -6.29 3.01 -0.79
N THR A 30 -6.44 4.33 -0.84
CA THR A 30 -7.50 5.03 -0.11
C THR A 30 -8.94 4.63 -0.46
N THR A 31 -9.19 4.06 -1.65
CA THR A 31 -10.51 3.55 -2.06
C THR A 31 -10.83 2.14 -1.59
N HIS A 32 -9.85 1.38 -1.08
CA HIS A 32 -10.13 0.07 -0.48
C HIS A 32 -10.99 0.23 0.78
N PRO A 33 -12.04 -0.59 0.98
CA PRO A 33 -12.90 -0.55 2.16
C PRO A 33 -12.08 -0.97 3.38
N ARG A 34 -11.48 0.01 4.07
CA ARG A 34 -10.42 -0.19 5.07
C ARG A 34 -10.84 0.06 6.51
N SER A 35 -12.07 0.53 6.73
CA SER A 35 -12.60 0.70 8.09
C SER A 35 -12.63 -0.59 8.91
N GLU A 36 -12.46 -1.76 8.29
CA GLU A 36 -12.42 -3.07 8.97
C GLU A 36 -11.01 -3.69 9.09
N LEU A 37 -9.99 -3.14 8.42
CA LEU A 37 -8.66 -3.76 8.30
C LEU A 37 -7.57 -3.16 9.20
N GLY A 38 -7.91 -2.22 10.10
CA GLY A 38 -6.92 -1.67 11.03
C GLY A 38 -5.79 -0.89 10.33
N PRO A 39 -4.61 -0.76 10.96
CA PRO A 39 -3.46 -0.06 10.41
C PRO A 39 -2.91 -0.81 9.19
N TRP A 40 -2.69 -0.10 8.09
CA TRP A 40 -2.07 -0.65 6.88
C TRP A 40 -0.99 0.30 6.37
N SER A 41 -0.06 -0.25 5.61
CA SER A 41 1.01 0.48 4.94
C SER A 41 1.02 0.17 3.44
N LEU A 42 1.14 1.21 2.62
CA LEU A 42 1.37 1.12 1.20
C LEU A 42 2.88 1.10 0.95
N GLU A 43 3.35 0.05 0.29
CA GLU A 43 4.73 -0.11 -0.11
C GLU A 43 4.85 -0.08 -1.64
N GLU A 44 5.89 0.57 -2.14
CA GLU A 44 6.28 0.59 -3.54
C GLU A 44 7.57 -0.19 -3.74
N GLN A 45 7.62 -1.03 -4.78
CA GLN A 45 8.84 -1.67 -5.21
C GLN A 45 9.70 -0.71 -6.03
N VAL A 46 10.82 -0.30 -5.45
CA VAL A 46 11.84 0.53 -6.06
C VAL A 46 13.15 -0.25 -6.05
N ASP A 47 13.71 -0.50 -7.24
CA ASP A 47 15.01 -1.16 -7.38
C ASP A 47 15.08 -2.54 -6.68
N GLY A 48 13.98 -3.30 -6.73
CA GLY A 48 13.86 -4.61 -6.07
C GLY A 48 13.69 -4.56 -4.54
N ARG A 49 13.57 -3.35 -3.96
CA ARG A 49 13.27 -3.16 -2.54
C ARG A 49 11.87 -2.57 -2.36
N TRP A 50 11.17 -3.01 -1.33
CA TRP A 50 9.89 -2.43 -0.94
C TRP A 50 10.15 -1.22 -0.04
N GLN A 51 9.57 -0.09 -0.41
CA GLN A 51 9.66 1.16 0.32
C GLN A 51 8.27 1.62 0.71
N GLN A 52 8.06 1.83 2.01
CA GLN A 52 6.80 2.37 2.52
C GLN A 52 6.62 3.82 2.04
N LEU A 53 5.56 4.07 1.29
CA LEU A 53 5.19 5.39 0.79
C LEU A 53 4.28 6.15 1.76
N GLY A 54 3.47 5.43 2.53
CA GLY A 54 2.49 6.01 3.44
C GLY A 54 1.53 4.93 3.94
N GLY A 55 0.78 5.21 5.00
CA GLY A 55 -0.14 4.25 5.61
C GLY A 55 -1.22 4.96 6.39
N SER A 56 -2.16 4.20 6.95
CA SER A 56 -2.98 4.76 8.03
C SER A 56 -2.11 4.90 9.26
N GLU A 57 -1.74 6.13 9.59
CA GLU A 57 -1.06 6.41 10.86
C GLU A 57 -1.92 5.88 12.01
N PRO A 58 -1.34 5.15 12.98
CA PRO A 58 -2.03 4.90 14.23
C PRO A 58 -2.21 6.26 14.92
N THR A 59 -3.44 6.76 14.97
CA THR A 59 -3.78 7.96 15.75
C THR A 59 -3.61 7.68 17.24
#